data_AF-A0A9D6LU31-F1
#
_entry.id   AF-A0A9D6LU31-F1
#
_cell.length_a   1.000
_cell.length_b   1.000
_cell.length_c   1.000
_cell.angle_alpha   90.00
_cell.angle_beta   90.00
_cell.angle_gamma   90.00
#
_symmetry.space_group_name_H-M   'P 1'
#
loop_
_entity.id
_entity.type
_entity.pdbx_description
1 polymer ?
#
loop_
_entity_poly.entity_id
_entity_poly.type
_entity_poly.pdbx_seq_one_letter_code
_entity_poly.pdbx_strand_id
1 'polypeptide(L)'
;MQISVPHDHLTKRIMRRVFATWFIRRILPPLVLEFGALGLVLAGIHEYISIRFVMRNAVHAIHGVPSLIMFSESALAHTAFVPRLLMAASIMLAILLIRDLRRIVSRPMARARGFVSV
;
A
#
# COMPACT_ATOMS: atom_id res chain seq x y z
N MET A 1 -15.74 -46.53 24.20
CA MET A 1 -15.35 -46.19 22.82
C MET A 1 -15.38 -44.67 22.70
N GLN A 2 -14.24 -44.00 22.90
CA GLN A 2 -14.15 -42.54 22.80
C GLN A 2 -14.06 -42.17 21.32
N ILE A 3 -15.06 -41.43 20.83
CA ILE A 3 -15.10 -40.92 19.47
C ILE A 3 -14.23 -39.64 19.46
N SER A 4 -12.98 -39.76 19.02
CA SER A 4 -12.15 -38.60 18.69
C SER A 4 -12.66 -37.97 17.40
N VAL A 5 -13.64 -37.07 17.52
CA VAL A 5 -14.13 -36.28 16.39
C VAL A 5 -12.96 -35.40 15.91
N PRO A 6 -12.63 -35.36 14.61
CA PRO A 6 -11.60 -34.48 14.09
C PRO A 6 -12.07 -33.02 14.17
N HIS A 7 -11.89 -32.40 15.34
CA HIS A 7 -12.30 -31.02 15.64
C HIS A 7 -11.56 -29.97 14.80
N ASP A 8 -10.50 -30.35 14.09
CA ASP A 8 -9.67 -29.46 13.29
C ASP A 8 -10.42 -28.83 12.11
N HIS A 9 -11.30 -29.59 11.44
CA HIS A 9 -12.01 -29.08 10.26
C HIS A 9 -13.08 -28.05 10.62
N LEU A 10 -13.80 -28.27 11.73
CA LEU A 10 -14.84 -27.35 12.20
C LEU A 10 -14.20 -26.05 12.70
N THR A 11 -13.16 -26.16 13.52
CA THR A 11 -12.41 -25.04 14.08
C THR A 11 -11.79 -24.18 12.98
N LYS A 12 -11.17 -24.80 11.97
CA LYS A 12 -10.59 -24.09 10.81
C LYS A 12 -11.65 -23.31 10.02
N ARG A 13 -12.86 -23.86 9.88
CA ARG A 13 -13.97 -23.21 9.17
C ARG A 13 -14.51 -22.00 9.95
N ILE A 14 -14.66 -22.14 11.26
CA ILE A 14 -15.10 -21.05 12.14
C ILE A 14 -14.04 -19.95 12.19
N MET A 15 -12.77 -20.30 12.40
CA MET A 15 -11.65 -19.35 12.42
C MET A 15 -11.52 -18.57 11.13
N ARG A 16 -11.71 -19.20 9.96
CA ARG A 16 -11.69 -18.50 8.67
C ARG A 16 -12.77 -17.43 8.59
N ARG A 17 -13.98 -17.69 9.08
CA ARG A 17 -15.09 -16.71 9.06
C ARG A 17 -14.89 -15.58 10.07
N VAL A 18 -14.40 -15.90 11.26
CA VAL A 18 -14.07 -14.91 12.30
C VAL A 18 -12.95 -13.99 11.80
N PHE A 19 -11.89 -14.57 11.23
CA PHE A 19 -10.79 -13.79 10.66
C PHE A 19 -11.25 -12.93 9.49
N ALA A 20 -12.04 -13.48 8.57
CA ALA A 20 -12.58 -12.71 7.45
C ALA A 20 -13.43 -11.52 7.94
N THR A 21 -14.32 -11.74 8.90
CA THR A 21 -15.18 -10.67 9.45
C THR A 21 -14.36 -9.61 10.19
N TRP A 22 -13.37 -10.03 10.97
CA TRP A 22 -12.46 -9.12 11.68
C TRP A 22 -11.59 -8.33 10.70
N PHE A 23 -11.04 -8.98 9.67
CA PHE A 23 -10.23 -8.35 8.64
C PHE A 23 -11.05 -7.31 7.85
N ILE A 24 -12.25 -7.69 7.39
CA ILE A 24 -13.15 -6.79 6.65
C ILE A 24 -13.57 -5.59 7.50
N ARG A 25 -13.84 -5.76 8.79
CA ARG A 25 -14.29 -4.65 9.64
C ARG A 25 -13.15 -3.77 10.16
N ARG A 26 -11.95 -4.32 10.35
CA ARG A 26 -10.86 -3.64 11.08
C ARG A 26 -9.68 -3.25 10.20
N ILE A 27 -9.37 -4.03 9.18
CA ILE A 27 -8.18 -3.86 8.34
C ILE A 27 -8.55 -3.31 6.96
N LEU A 28 -9.64 -3.80 6.37
CA LEU A 28 -10.05 -3.41 5.03
C LEU A 28 -10.40 -1.91 4.88
N PRO A 29 -11.08 -1.21 5.83
CA PRO A 29 -11.46 0.19 5.64
C PRO A 29 -10.28 1.16 5.44
N PRO A 30 -9.23 1.18 6.30
CA PRO A 30 -8.08 2.05 6.05
C PRO A 30 -7.33 1.66 4.78
N LEU A 31 -7.21 0.36 4.48
CA LEU A 31 -6.58 -0.13 3.24
C LEU A 31 -7.31 0.35 1.99
N VAL A 32 -8.64 0.26 1.95
CA VAL A 32 -9.45 0.73 0.82
C VAL A 32 -9.28 2.24 0.65
N LEU A 33 -9.17 2.99 1.75
CA LEU A 33 -9.00 4.44 1.70
C LEU A 33 -7.61 4.80 1.14
N GLU A 34 -6.55 4.13 1.59
CA GLU A 34 -5.19 4.33 1.07
C GLU A 34 -5.07 3.93 -0.41
N PHE A 35 -5.59 2.75 -0.78
CA PHE A 35 -5.57 2.31 -2.17
C PHE A 35 -6.47 3.15 -3.08
N GLY A 36 -7.61 3.62 -2.58
CA GLY A 36 -8.49 4.55 -3.29
C GLY A 36 -7.81 5.90 -3.55
N ALA A 37 -7.16 6.45 -2.53
CA ALA A 37 -6.38 7.68 -2.67
C ALA A 37 -5.22 7.49 -3.65
N LEU A 38 -4.50 6.36 -3.58
CA LEU A 38 -3.42 6.04 -4.51
C LEU A 38 -3.93 5.87 -5.94
N GLY A 39 -5.08 5.23 -6.13
CA GLY A 39 -5.74 5.12 -7.42
C GLY A 39 -6.10 6.48 -8.03
N LEU A 40 -6.66 7.40 -7.24
CA LEU A 40 -6.98 8.76 -7.69
C LEU A 40 -5.71 9.54 -8.08
N VAL A 41 -4.64 9.42 -7.30
CA VAL A 41 -3.37 10.06 -7.62
C VAL A 41 -2.76 9.48 -8.89
N LEU A 42 -2.78 8.16 -9.08
CA LEU A 42 -2.30 7.54 -10.32
C LEU A 42 -3.13 7.95 -11.54
N ALA A 43 -4.46 8.06 -11.40
CA ALA A 43 -5.33 8.53 -12.46
C ALA A 43 -4.98 9.97 -12.88
N GLY A 44 -4.77 10.86 -11.91
CA GLY A 44 -4.31 12.21 -12.20
C GLY A 44 -2.90 12.24 -12.77
N ILE A 45 -1.98 11.37 -12.35
CA ILE A 45 -0.64 11.28 -12.97
C ILE A 45 -0.78 10.92 -14.45
N HIS A 46 -1.63 9.96 -14.79
CA HIS A 46 -1.85 9.57 -16.18
C HIS A 46 -2.43 10.71 -17.02
N GLU A 47 -3.30 11.55 -16.46
CA GLU A 47 -3.92 12.67 -17.15
C GLU A 47 -2.97 13.87 -17.32
N TYR A 48 -2.18 14.20 -16.29
CA TYR A 48 -1.34 15.41 -16.26
C TYR A 48 0.12 15.17 -16.63
N ILE A 49 0.61 13.94 -16.54
CA ILE A 49 2.01 13.59 -16.82
C ILE A 49 2.02 12.56 -17.93
N SER A 50 2.47 12.95 -19.12
CA SER A 50 2.71 11.99 -20.18
C SER A 50 3.94 11.14 -19.87
N ILE A 51 3.70 10.02 -19.19
CA ILE A 51 4.72 9.05 -18.76
C ILE A 51 5.61 8.64 -19.95
N ARG A 52 5.03 8.54 -21.15
CA ARG A 52 5.75 8.14 -22.36
C ARG A 52 6.83 9.15 -22.77
N PHE A 53 6.53 10.46 -22.69
CA PHE A 53 7.51 11.51 -22.99
C PHE A 53 8.56 11.65 -21.88
N VAL A 54 8.14 11.54 -20.61
CA VAL A 54 9.07 11.56 -19.47
C VAL A 54 10.04 10.39 -19.54
N MET A 55 9.57 9.17 -19.80
CA MET A 55 10.42 8.00 -19.91
C MET A 55 11.37 8.09 -21.11
N ARG A 56 10.91 8.61 -22.26
CA ARG A 56 11.78 8.81 -23.43
C ARG A 56 12.90 9.82 -23.12
N ASN A 57 12.57 10.92 -22.46
CA ASN A 57 13.54 11.93 -22.05
C ASN A 57 14.49 11.41 -20.98
N ALA A 58 13.99 10.63 -20.02
CA ALA A 58 14.81 10.00 -18.98
C ALA A 58 15.80 9.00 -19.59
N VAL A 59 15.36 8.12 -20.49
CA VAL A 59 16.24 7.15 -21.18
C VAL A 59 17.34 7.85 -21.97
N HIS A 60 17.02 8.96 -22.64
CA HIS A 60 18.04 9.78 -23.31
C HIS A 60 18.97 10.54 -22.36
N ALA A 61 18.54 10.82 -21.13
CA ALA A 61 19.34 11.52 -20.13
C ALA A 61 20.20 10.59 -19.26
N ILE A 62 19.94 9.27 -19.26
CA ILE A 62 20.70 8.30 -18.46
C ILE A 62 22.04 7.99 -19.15
N HIS A 63 23.04 8.82 -18.84
CA HIS A 63 24.45 8.54 -19.14
C HIS A 63 25.28 8.30 -17.86
N GLY A 64 24.64 8.29 -16.68
CA GLY A 64 25.25 8.02 -15.38
C GLY A 64 24.37 8.46 -14.19
N VAL A 65 24.75 8.09 -12.97
CA VAL A 65 24.04 8.53 -11.74
C VAL A 65 23.95 10.06 -11.59
N PRO A 66 24.98 10.87 -11.95
CA PRO A 66 24.89 12.32 -11.84
C PRO A 66 23.88 12.96 -12.82
N SER A 67 23.76 12.41 -14.03
CA SER A 67 22.83 12.93 -15.05
C SER A 67 21.37 12.64 -14.72
N LEU A 68 21.10 11.54 -14.00
CA LEU A 68 19.79 11.25 -13.41
C LEU A 68 19.37 12.30 -12.38
N ILE A 69 20.30 12.75 -11.52
CA ILE A 69 20.02 13.76 -10.49
C ILE A 69 19.73 15.11 -11.16
N MET A 70 20.60 15.56 -12.07
CA MET A 70 20.39 16.82 -12.81
C MET A 70 19.09 16.82 -13.63
N PHE A 71 18.78 15.69 -14.30
CA PHE A 71 17.53 15.56 -15.04
C PHE A 71 16.31 15.62 -14.11
N SER A 72 16.38 14.97 -12.94
CA SER A 72 15.30 14.98 -11.95
C SER A 72 15.09 16.39 -11.38
N GLU A 73 16.15 17.11 -11.04
CA GLU A 73 16.08 18.50 -10.56
C GLU A 73 15.50 19.44 -11.61
N SER A 74 15.97 19.36 -12.85
CA SER A 74 15.47 20.18 -13.96
C SER A 74 14.00 19.87 -14.27
N ALA A 75 13.63 18.58 -14.34
CA ALA A 75 12.25 18.16 -14.57
C ALA A 75 11.31 18.63 -13.45
N LEU A 76 11.77 18.64 -12.20
CA LEU A 76 11.03 19.17 -11.05
C LEU A 76 10.94 20.69 -11.09
N ALA A 77 11.99 21.41 -11.48
CA ALA A 77 12.04 22.86 -11.55
C ALA A 77 11.12 23.44 -12.65
N HIS A 78 10.90 22.71 -13.74
CA HIS A 78 10.08 23.15 -14.86
C HIS A 78 8.66 22.57 -14.92
N THR A 79 8.27 21.72 -13.97
CA THR A 79 6.91 21.16 -13.91
C THR A 79 5.90 22.14 -13.32
N ALA A 80 4.69 22.15 -13.90
CA ALA A 80 3.56 22.91 -13.40
C ALA A 80 3.15 22.49 -11.97
N PHE A 81 2.41 23.37 -11.28
CA PHE A 81 1.99 23.18 -9.88
C PHE A 81 1.23 21.86 -9.65
N VAL A 82 0.35 21.47 -10.58
CA VAL A 82 -0.48 20.27 -10.46
C VAL A 82 0.37 18.98 -10.45
N PRO A 83 1.24 18.68 -11.44
CA PRO A 83 2.16 17.54 -11.38
C PRO A 83 3.01 17.46 -10.11
N ARG A 84 3.51 18.61 -9.60
CA ARG A 84 4.29 18.65 -8.36
C ARG A 84 3.46 18.21 -7.15
N LEU A 85 2.22 18.67 -7.05
CA LEU A 85 1.30 18.28 -5.99
C LEU A 85 1.00 16.78 -6.04
N LEU A 86 0.77 16.23 -7.24
CA LEU A 86 0.55 14.79 -7.41
C LEU A 86 1.78 13.95 -7.05
N MET A 87 2.98 14.38 -7.40
CA MET A 87 4.22 13.72 -6.96
C MET A 87 4.36 13.73 -5.43
N ALA A 88 4.14 14.89 -4.79
CA ALA A 88 4.20 14.99 -3.34
C ALA A 88 3.16 14.10 -2.64
N ALA A 89 1.92 14.08 -3.15
CA ALA A 89 0.87 13.19 -2.68
C ALA A 89 1.24 11.71 -2.84
N SER A 90 1.88 11.35 -3.96
CA SER A 90 2.33 9.97 -4.23
C SER A 90 3.39 9.53 -3.22
N ILE A 91 4.39 10.38 -2.96
CA ILE A 91 5.46 10.10 -1.98
C ILE A 91 4.85 9.95 -0.59
N MET A 92 3.95 10.86 -0.20
CA MET A 92 3.27 10.80 1.09
C MET A 92 2.45 9.52 1.25
N LEU A 93 1.69 9.11 0.22
CA LEU A 93 0.95 7.85 0.22
C LEU A 93 1.87 6.63 0.29
N ALA A 94 3.00 6.65 -0.42
CA ALA A 94 3.99 5.58 -0.34
C ALA A 94 4.54 5.42 1.10
N ILE A 95 4.83 6.53 1.78
CA ILE A 95 5.28 6.51 3.19
C ILE A 95 4.17 5.95 4.10
N LEU A 96 2.92 6.37 3.90
CA LEU A 96 1.78 5.86 4.68
C LEU A 96 1.59 4.36 4.48
N LEU A 97 1.62 3.87 3.24
CA LEU A 97 1.53 2.45 2.92
C LEU A 97 2.68 1.64 3.55
N ILE A 98 3.91 2.13 3.50
CA ILE A 98 5.05 1.47 4.16
C ILE A 98 4.81 1.41 5.68
N ARG A 99 4.33 2.51 6.28
CA ARG A 99 4.03 2.56 7.71
C ARG A 99 2.92 1.58 8.09
N ASP A 100 1.88 1.48 7.29
CA ASP A 100 0.73 0.64 7.57
C ASP A 100 1.05 -0.84 7.33
N LEU A 101 1.84 -1.16 6.29
CA LEU A 101 2.41 -2.48 6.08
C LEU A 101 3.30 -2.91 7.26
N ARG A 102 4.18 -2.02 7.74
CA ARG A 102 4.97 -2.26 8.95
C ARG A 102 4.06 -2.49 10.15
N ARG A 103 3.01 -1.69 10.37
CA ARG A 103 2.08 -1.88 11.49
C ARG A 103 1.34 -3.21 11.44
N ILE A 104 0.97 -3.70 10.25
CA ILE A 104 0.31 -4.99 10.07
C ILE A 104 1.30 -6.13 10.41
N VAL A 105 2.52 -6.06 9.89
CA VAL A 105 3.56 -7.08 10.12
C VAL A 105 4.07 -7.07 11.56
N SER A 106 4.26 -5.89 12.15
CA SER A 106 4.80 -5.69 13.51
C SER A 106 3.75 -5.85 14.62
N ARG A 107 2.48 -6.12 14.29
CA ARG A 107 1.47 -6.54 15.28
C ARG A 107 1.45 -8.07 15.33
N PRO A 108 2.33 -8.71 16.12
CA PRO A 108 2.11 -10.11 16.44
C PRO A 108 0.72 -10.20 17.07
N MET A 109 -0.01 -11.22 16.65
CA MET A 109 -1.38 -11.55 17.02
C MET A 109 -1.47 -11.99 18.50
N ALA A 110 -0.87 -11.21 19.41
CA ALA A 110 -0.75 -11.50 20.85
C ALA A 110 -2.03 -11.14 21.63
N ARG A 111 -3.17 -10.98 20.96
CA ARG A 111 -4.48 -10.70 21.57
C ARG A 111 -5.49 -11.83 21.38
N ALA A 112 -5.00 -13.07 21.32
CA ALA A 112 -5.82 -14.28 21.38
C ALA A 112 -5.78 -14.99 22.76
N ARG A 113 -5.04 -14.46 23.75
CA ARG A 113 -4.93 -15.05 25.11
C ARG A 113 -5.89 -14.48 26.17
N GLY A 114 -6.88 -13.68 25.78
CA GLY A 114 -7.81 -13.05 26.73
C GLY A 114 -9.22 -13.65 26.78
N PHE A 115 -9.49 -14.72 26.01
CA PHE A 115 -10.85 -15.26 25.83
C PHE A 115 -11.04 -16.68 26.38
N VAL A 116 -10.06 -17.24 27.11
CA VAL A 116 -10.10 -18.63 27.64
C VAL A 116 -10.06 -18.67 29.17
N SER A 117 -10.35 -17.56 29.84
CA SER A 117 -10.45 -17.49 31.31
C SER A 117 -11.79 -16.92 31.74
N VAL A 118 -12.87 -17.65 31.49
CA VAL A 118 -14.13 -17.61 32.27
C VAL A 118 -14.68 -19.02 32.32
#